data_AF-A0A353NS52-F1
#
_entry.id   AF-A0A353NS52-F1
#
_cell.length_a   1.000
_cell.length_b   1.000
_cell.length_c   1.000
_cell.angle_alpha   90.00
_cell.angle_beta   90.00
_cell.angle_gamma   90.00
#
_symmetry.space_group_name_H-M   'P 1'
#
loop_
_entity.id
_entity.type
_entity.pdbx_description
1 polymer ?
#
loop_
_entity_poly.entity_id
_entity_poly.type
_entity_poly.pdbx_seq_one_letter_code
_entity_poly.pdbx_strand_id
1 'polypeptide(L)'
;QVMIDNNLDFEVALYPYELVTYGETGSVCQNWLQYRLLKKYLEVLTDEQTLVVMSGHPLGLFPSKKEAPRVMITNALMVGMFDNLHDWEIAEEMG
;
A
#
# COMPACT_ATOMS: atom_id res chain seq x y z
N GLN A 1 11.89 -4.03 3.86
CA GLN A 1 11.98 -2.57 3.63
C GLN A 1 12.59 -2.27 2.27
N VAL A 2 13.70 -2.91 1.89
CA VAL A 2 14.38 -2.69 0.59
C VAL A 2 13.43 -2.59 -0.61
N MET A 3 12.42 -3.48 -0.71
CA MET A 3 11.51 -3.48 -1.86
C MET A 3 10.49 -2.33 -1.91
N ILE A 4 9.98 -1.85 -0.77
CA ILE A 4 9.04 -0.71 -0.79
C ILE A 4 9.77 0.59 -1.13
N ASP A 5 11.02 0.71 -0.70
CA ASP A 5 11.88 1.85 -1.01
C ASP A 5 12.31 1.83 -2.49
N ASN A 6 12.61 0.65 -3.04
CA ASN A 6 12.94 0.48 -4.46
C ASN A 6 11.83 0.97 -5.40
N ASN A 7 10.56 0.76 -5.05
CA ASN A 7 9.43 1.24 -5.87
C ASN A 7 9.32 2.77 -5.92
N LEU A 8 10.04 3.48 -5.04
CA LEU A 8 10.09 4.94 -4.95
C LEU A 8 11.51 5.49 -5.20
N ASP A 9 12.43 4.66 -5.68
CA ASP A 9 13.75 5.12 -6.08
C ASP A 9 13.64 6.08 -7.27
N PHE A 10 14.45 7.14 -7.28
CA PHE A 10 14.46 8.15 -8.34
C PHE A 10 14.90 7.60 -9.70
N GLU A 11 15.64 6.49 -9.72
CA GLU A 11 16.03 5.81 -10.96
C GLU A 11 14.97 4.80 -11.44
N VAL A 12 13.96 4.49 -10.62
CA VAL A 12 12.95 3.43 -10.88
C VAL A 12 11.55 4.01 -11.08
N ALA A 13 11.12 4.92 -10.21
CA ALA A 13 9.75 5.42 -10.17
C ALA A 13 9.50 6.51 -11.22
N LEU A 14 8.29 6.53 -11.79
CA LEU A 14 7.86 7.56 -12.73
C LEU A 14 7.70 8.94 -12.06
N TYR A 15 7.02 9.00 -10.91
CA TYR A 15 6.83 10.21 -10.12
C TYR A 15 7.06 9.90 -8.62
N PRO A 16 8.33 9.86 -8.16
CA PRO A 16 8.66 9.38 -6.81
C PRO A 16 8.10 10.25 -5.68
N TYR A 17 7.99 11.57 -5.88
CA TYR A 17 7.44 12.48 -4.87
C TYR A 17 5.91 12.32 -4.69
N GLU A 18 5.24 11.86 -5.73
CA GLU A 18 3.81 11.58 -5.80
C GLU A 18 3.49 10.11 -5.47
N LEU A 19 4.52 9.33 -5.08
CA LEU A 19 4.43 7.90 -4.77
C LEU A 19 4.04 7.00 -5.96
N VAL A 20 4.16 7.48 -7.19
CA VAL A 20 3.79 6.74 -8.41
C VAL A 20 4.99 6.01 -8.99
N THR A 21 4.90 4.68 -9.09
CA THR A 21 5.95 3.86 -9.68
C THR A 21 5.82 3.79 -11.20
N TYR A 22 4.63 3.54 -11.74
CA TYR A 22 4.40 3.45 -13.20
C TYR A 22 2.91 3.62 -13.56
N GLY A 23 2.61 3.71 -14.85
CA GLY A 23 1.23 3.70 -15.35
C GLY A 23 0.42 4.95 -15.01
N GLU A 24 1.10 6.09 -14.81
CA GLU A 24 0.58 7.41 -14.40
C GLU A 24 -0.07 7.46 -13.01
N THR A 25 -0.85 6.45 -12.62
CA THR A 25 -1.59 6.40 -11.34
C THR A 25 -1.23 5.19 -10.47
N GLY A 26 -0.34 4.30 -10.94
CA GLY A 26 0.11 3.14 -10.18
C GLY A 26 1.01 3.52 -9.01
N SER A 27 0.39 3.83 -7.86
CA SER A 27 1.04 4.33 -6.66
C SER A 27 1.35 3.23 -5.63
N VAL A 28 2.37 3.48 -4.80
CA VAL A 28 2.78 2.58 -3.70
C VAL A 28 1.86 2.73 -2.49
N CYS A 29 1.48 3.96 -2.17
CA CYS A 29 0.53 4.33 -1.13
C CYS A 29 -0.26 5.56 -1.57
N GLN A 30 -1.43 5.82 -0.99
CA GLN A 30 -2.22 7.03 -1.30
C GLN A 30 -1.54 8.31 -0.81
N ASN A 31 -0.74 8.23 0.27
CA ASN A 31 -0.01 9.39 0.79
C ASN A 31 1.24 9.02 1.60
N TRP A 32 2.07 10.02 1.86
CA TRP A 32 3.33 9.88 2.59
C TRP A 32 3.16 9.45 4.05
N LEU A 33 2.03 9.79 4.70
CA LEU A 33 1.77 9.35 6.07
C LEU A 33 1.60 7.82 6.11
N GLN A 34 0.83 7.26 5.19
CA GLN A 34 0.66 5.82 5.05
C GLN A 34 2.00 5.11 4.78
N TYR A 35 2.81 5.63 3.86
CA TYR A 35 4.15 5.09 3.59
C TYR A 35 5.03 5.08 4.84
N ARG A 36 5.06 6.17 5.62
CA ARG A 36 5.83 6.23 6.88
C ARG A 36 5.31 5.27 7.94
N LEU A 37 3.99 5.12 8.06
CA LEU A 37 3.37 4.16 8.98
C LEU A 37 3.67 2.71 8.58
N LEU A 38 3.62 2.40 7.28
CA LEU A 38 4.02 1.08 6.76
C LEU A 38 5.45 0.76 7.14
N LYS A 39 6.39 1.70 6.92
CA LYS A 39 7.79 1.49 7.34
C LYS A 39 7.90 1.22 8.83
N LYS A 40 7.24 2.03 9.66
CA LYS A 40 7.21 1.83 11.11
C LYS A 40 6.64 0.46 11.52
N TYR A 41 5.56 0.01 10.90
CA TYR A 41 5.01 -1.32 11.19
C TYR A 41 5.94 -2.44 10.74
N LEU A 42 6.59 -2.31 9.59
CA LEU A 42 7.57 -3.27 9.11
C LEU A 42 8.82 -3.35 10.00
N GLU A 43 9.20 -2.26 10.68
CA GLU A 43 10.31 -2.27 11.66
C GLU A 43 10.00 -3.09 12.92
N VAL A 44 8.73 -3.12 13.35
CA VAL A 44 8.31 -3.79 14.60
C VAL A 44 7.56 -5.09 14.37
N LEU A 45 7.34 -5.49 13.11
CA LEU A 45 6.64 -6.71 12.73
C LEU A 45 7.39 -7.96 13.22
N THR A 46 6.67 -8.86 13.89
CA THR A 46 7.23 -10.14 14.35
C THR A 46 6.95 -11.31 13.38
N ASP A 47 7.57 -12.46 13.63
CA ASP A 47 7.32 -13.72 12.91
C ASP A 47 5.97 -14.37 13.30
N GLU A 48 5.20 -13.78 14.22
CA GLU A 48 3.85 -14.25 14.60
C GLU A 48 2.75 -13.24 14.25
N GLN A 49 3.03 -12.29 13.35
CA GLN A 49 2.10 -11.24 12.93
C GLN A 49 2.04 -11.08 11.41
N THR A 50 0.89 -10.64 10.92
CA THR A 50 0.70 -10.20 9.53
C THR A 50 0.29 -8.74 9.54
N LEU A 51 0.98 -7.92 8.73
CA LEU A 51 0.58 -6.56 8.41
C LEU A 51 -0.48 -6.58 7.31
N VAL A 52 -1.65 -6.01 7.59
CA VAL A 52 -2.74 -5.88 6.59
C VAL A 52 -2.72 -4.47 6.00
N VAL A 53 -2.70 -4.40 4.67
CA VAL A 53 -2.66 -3.15 3.90
C VAL A 53 -3.85 -3.10 2.94
N MET A 54 -4.61 -2.01 3.01
CA MET A 54 -5.81 -1.79 2.21
C MET A 54 -5.63 -0.53 1.37
N SER A 55 -5.46 -0.67 0.05
CA SER A 55 -5.22 0.43 -0.90
C SER A 55 -4.11 1.36 -0.41
N GLY A 56 -2.95 0.79 -0.04
CA GLY A 56 -1.85 1.55 0.55
C GLY A 56 -2.00 1.92 2.03
N HIS A 57 -3.21 1.90 2.61
CA HIS A 57 -3.44 2.19 4.02
C HIS A 57 -3.01 1.02 4.93
N PRO A 58 -2.12 1.23 5.92
CA PRO A 58 -1.75 0.18 6.85
C PRO A 58 -2.81 0.01 7.95
N LEU A 59 -3.74 -0.93 7.74
CA LEU A 59 -4.82 -1.21 8.68
C LEU A 59 -4.29 -1.66 10.06
N GLY A 60 -3.22 -2.44 10.08
CA GLY A 60 -2.52 -2.79 11.33
C GLY A 60 -1.85 -4.16 11.32
N LEU A 61 -1.30 -4.49 12.49
CA LEU A 61 -0.66 -5.77 12.78
C LEU A 61 -1.63 -6.72 13.48
N PHE A 62 -1.84 -7.90 12.90
CA PHE A 62 -2.74 -8.91 13.45
C PHE A 62 -1.98 -10.19 13.77
N PRO A 63 -2.33 -10.92 14.86
CA PRO A 63 -1.73 -12.21 15.16
C PRO A 63 -1.90 -13.21 14.01
N SER A 64 -0.85 -13.97 13.71
CA SER A 64 -0.81 -14.97 12.64
C SER A 64 0.16 -16.11 13.00
N LYS A 65 0.38 -17.05 12.08
CA LYS A 65 1.34 -18.16 12.23
C LYS A 65 2.67 -17.81 11.56
N LYS A 66 3.76 -18.49 11.92
CA LYS A 66 5.09 -18.25 11.32
C LYS A 66 5.14 -18.50 9.82
N GLU A 67 4.32 -19.44 9.34
CA GLU A 67 4.22 -19.82 7.94
C GLU A 67 3.28 -18.89 7.16
N ALA A 68 2.54 -18.00 7.83
CA ALA A 68 1.65 -17.05 7.19
C ALA A 68 2.44 -15.93 6.48
N PRO A 69 1.86 -15.30 5.44
CA PRO A 69 2.44 -14.11 4.84
C PRO A 69 2.71 -13.01 5.88
N ARG A 70 3.85 -12.32 5.76
CA ARG A 70 4.20 -11.17 6.61
C ARG A 70 3.36 -9.93 6.31
N VAL A 71 2.95 -9.78 5.06
CA VAL A 71 2.14 -8.67 4.59
C VAL A 71 1.04 -9.23 3.68
N MET A 72 -0.20 -8.79 3.89
CA MET A 72 -1.31 -9.00 2.97
C MET A 72 -1.76 -7.66 2.43
N ILE A 73 -1.87 -7.55 1.11
CA ILE A 73 -2.17 -6.29 0.42
C ILE A 73 -3.37 -6.51 -0.50
N THR A 74 -4.34 -5.61 -0.42
CA THR A 74 -5.38 -5.45 -1.43
C THR A 74 -5.32 -4.02 -1.94
N ASN A 75 -5.36 -3.81 -3.26
CA ASN A 75 -5.37 -2.46 -3.84
C ASN A 75 -6.55 -2.32 -4.81
N ALA A 76 -7.22 -1.17 -4.76
CA ALA A 76 -8.31 -0.79 -5.67
C ALA A 76 -9.46 -1.81 -5.77
N LEU A 77 -9.74 -2.55 -4.70
CA LEU A 77 -10.90 -3.44 -4.67
C LEU A 77 -12.18 -2.64 -4.48
N MET A 78 -13.06 -2.69 -5.47
CA MET A 78 -14.38 -2.08 -5.45
C MET A 78 -15.46 -3.16 -5.50
N VAL A 79 -16.64 -2.89 -4.94
CA VAL A 79 -17.82 -3.74 -5.16
C VAL A 79 -18.19 -3.60 -6.64
N GLY A 80 -18.46 -4.71 -7.34
CA GLY A 80 -18.59 -4.71 -8.81
C GLY A 80 -19.59 -3.72 -9.42
N MET A 81 -20.60 -3.27 -8.67
CA MET A 81 -21.52 -2.21 -9.11
C MET A 81 -20.85 -0.83 -9.22
N PHE A 82 -19.82 -0.59 -8.40
CA PHE A 82 -19.02 0.65 -8.33
C PHE A 82 -17.61 0.47 -8.94
N ASP A 83 -17.33 -0.67 -9.58
CA ASP A 83 -16.04 -0.92 -10.23
C ASP A 83 -16.01 -0.26 -11.62
N ASN A 84 -16.04 1.07 -11.61
CA ASN A 84 -15.95 1.93 -12.78
C ASN A 84 -15.13 3.18 -12.45
N LEU A 85 -14.63 3.86 -13.50
CA LEU A 85 -13.72 4.99 -13.33
C LEU A 85 -14.32 6.14 -12.53
N HIS A 86 -15.61 6.44 -12.71
CA HIS A 86 -16.25 7.56 -12.02
C HIS A 86 -16.30 7.36 -10.50
N ASP A 87 -16.78 6.19 -10.06
CA ASP A 87 -16.85 5.87 -8.63
C ASP A 87 -15.44 5.66 -8.03
N TRP A 88 -14.50 5.12 -8.81
CA TRP A 88 -13.11 4.97 -8.39
C TRP A 88 -12.41 6.32 -8.18
N GLU A 89 -12.58 7.29 -9.08
CA GLU A 89 -12.02 8.64 -8.94
C GLU A 89 -12.54 9.32 -7.65
N ILE A 90 -13.86 9.22 -7.39
CA ILE A 90 -14.46 9.73 -6.15
C ILE A 90 -13.84 9.06 -4.92
N ALA A 91 -13.68 7.74 -4.95
CA ALA A 91 -13.09 7.01 -3.83
C ALA A 91 -11.63 7.42 -3.58
N GLU A 92 -10.82 7.56 -4.63
CA GLU A 92 -9.42 7.96 -4.53
C GLU A 92 -9.26 9.39 -3.98
N GLU A 93 -10.14 10.32 -4.38
CA GLU A 93 -10.16 11.69 -3.86
C GLU A 93 -10.51 11.79 -2.37
N MET A 94 -11.26 10.80 -1.86
CA MET A 94 -11.67 10.75 -0.45
C MET A 94 -10.58 10.19 0.49
N GLY A 95 -9.53 9.56 -0.06
CA GLY A 95 -8.40 8.97 0.66
C GLY A 95 -8.66 7.56 1.20
#